data_AF-A0A6A1RM34-F1
#
_entry.id   AF-A0A6A1RM34-F1
#
_cell.length_a   1.000
_cell.length_b   1.000
_cell.length_c   1.000
_cell.angle_alpha   90.00
_cell.angle_beta   90.00
_cell.angle_gamma   90.00
#
_symmetry.space_group_name_H-M   'P 1'
#
loop_
_entity.id
_entity.type
_entity.pdbx_description
1 polymer ?
#
loop_
_entity_poly.entity_id
_entity_poly.type
_entity_poly.pdbx_seq_one_letter_code
_entity_poly.pdbx_strand_id
1 'polypeptide(L)' 'MKTFFLIGIASVLTACASNQPKIQEPTKECRNYHAMMTAPMDPMAMQRLKQACDESEQQK' A
#
# COMPACT_ATOMS: atom_id res chain seq x y z
N MET A 1 -44.57 -9.50 4.73
CA MET A 1 -43.86 -8.31 5.28
C MET A 1 -42.89 -8.64 6.42
N LYS A 2 -42.88 -9.85 6.99
CA LYS A 2 -42.05 -10.19 8.17
C LYS A 2 -40.68 -10.83 7.83
N THR A 3 -40.50 -11.24 6.57
CA THR A 3 -39.30 -11.93 6.06
C THR A 3 -38.19 -10.98 5.63
N PHE A 4 -38.51 -9.74 5.27
CA PHE A 4 -37.52 -8.73 4.86
C PHE A 4 -36.58 -8.31 5.99
N PHE A 5 -37.04 -8.38 7.24
CA PHE A 5 -36.25 -7.97 8.41
C PHE A 5 -35.08 -8.94 8.70
N LEU A 6 -35.20 -10.20 8.29
CA LEU A 6 -34.16 -11.22 8.52
C LEU A 6 -32.99 -11.11 7.55
N ILE A 7 -33.18 -10.47 6.39
CA ILE A 7 -32.14 -10.35 5.36
C ILE A 7 -31.13 -9.24 5.70
N GLY A 8 -31.55 -8.20 6.44
CA GLY A 8 -30.70 -7.06 6.79
C GLY A 8 -29.60 -7.36 7.82
N ILE A 9 -29.74 -8.42 8.61
CA ILE A 9 -28.77 -8.77 9.67
C ILE A 9 -27.59 -9.57 9.09
N ALA A 10 -27.79 -10.30 7.99
CA ALA A 10 -26.77 -11.16 7.39
C ALA A 10 -25.71 -10.41 6.58
N SER A 11 -25.97 -9.17 6.16
CA SER A 11 -25.10 -8.38 5.28
C SER A 11 -23.99 -7.61 5.99
N VAL A 12 -23.97 -7.58 7.32
CA VAL A 12 -22.95 -6.82 8.08
C VAL A 12 -21.59 -7.55 8.13
N LEU A 13 -21.57 -8.87 7.91
CA LEU A 13 -20.34 -9.68 8.05
C LEU A 13 -19.46 -9.72 6.80
N THR A 14 -19.97 -9.35 5.62
CA THR A 14 -19.20 -9.42 4.36
C THR A 14 -18.34 -8.17 4.07
N ALA A 15 -18.47 -7.10 4.87
CA ALA A 15 -17.71 -5.88 4.66
C ALA A 15 -16.23 -5.98 5.10
N CYS A 16 -15.89 -6.88 6.03
CA CYS A 16 -14.51 -6.99 6.53
C CYS A 16 -13.55 -7.74 5.60
N ALA A 17 -14.05 -8.54 4.64
CA ALA A 17 -13.20 -9.38 3.78
C ALA A 17 -12.76 -8.70 2.46
N SER A 18 -13.35 -7.55 2.11
CA SER A 18 -13.18 -6.96 0.77
C SER A 18 -11.99 -6.00 0.65
N ASN A 19 -11.30 -5.67 1.73
CA ASN A 19 -10.18 -4.72 1.69
C ASN A 19 -8.89 -5.36 2.21
N GLN A 20 -8.52 -6.50 1.62
CA GLN A 20 -7.13 -6.89 1.67
C GLN A 20 -6.40 -6.00 0.65
N PRO A 21 -5.59 -5.02 1.08
CA PRO A 21 -4.76 -4.30 0.14
C PRO A 21 -3.91 -5.35 -0.56
N LYS A 22 -4.10 -5.48 -1.88
CA LYS A 22 -3.24 -6.33 -2.71
C LYS A 22 -1.82 -5.89 -2.41
N ILE A 23 -1.03 -6.76 -1.75
CA ILE A 23 0.36 -6.46 -1.43
C ILE A 23 1.06 -6.30 -2.77
N GLN A 24 1.19 -5.06 -3.21
CA GLN A 24 1.94 -4.72 -4.40
C GLN A 24 3.39 -4.79 -4.00
N GLU A 25 4.15 -5.67 -4.65
CA GLU A 25 5.58 -5.71 -4.42
C GLU A 25 6.17 -4.33 -4.77
N PRO A 26 6.96 -3.73 -3.85
CA PRO A 26 7.59 -2.45 -4.11
C PRO A 26 8.58 -2.59 -5.27
N THR A 27 8.73 -1.55 -6.06
CA THR A 27 9.76 -1.49 -7.10
C THR A 27 11.17 -1.65 -6.53
N LYS A 28 12.15 -1.98 -7.40
CA LYS A 28 13.56 -2.12 -6.99
C LYS A 28 14.09 -0.85 -6.34
N GLU A 29 13.70 0.30 -6.87
CA GLU A 29 14.15 1.61 -6.38
C GLU A 29 13.56 1.95 -5.02
N CYS A 30 12.27 1.64 -4.80
CA CYS A 30 11.67 1.80 -3.49
C CYS A 30 12.29 0.88 -2.43
N ARG A 31 12.64 -0.36 -2.79
CA ARG A 31 13.36 -1.24 -1.86
C ARG A 31 14.74 -0.66 -1.48
N ASN A 32 15.45 -0.10 -2.45
CA ASN A 32 16.74 0.52 -2.21
C ASN A 32 16.63 1.76 -1.31
N TYR A 33 15.68 2.65 -1.59
CA TYR A 33 15.39 3.82 -0.76
C TYR A 33 15.11 3.43 0.70
N HIS A 34 14.25 2.44 0.92
CA HIS A 34 13.94 1.96 2.27
C HIS A 34 15.14 1.29 2.96
N ALA A 35 15.93 0.51 2.23
CA ALA A 35 17.12 -0.13 2.77
C ALA A 35 18.19 0.88 3.24
N MET A 36 18.21 2.07 2.66
CA MET A 36 19.20 3.11 2.97
C MET A 36 18.72 4.18 3.97
N MET A 37 17.47 4.12 4.46
CA MET A 37 16.93 5.12 5.40
C MET A 37 17.73 5.23 6.72
N THR A 38 18.41 4.15 7.12
CA THR A 38 19.23 4.12 8.34
C THR A 38 20.72 4.34 8.07
N ALA A 39 21.11 4.51 6.80
CA ALA A 39 22.51 4.74 6.43
C ALA A 39 22.88 6.21 6.63
N PRO A 40 24.10 6.53 7.11
CA PRO A 40 24.59 7.88 7.13
C PRO A 40 24.96 8.32 5.70
N MET A 41 23.97 8.84 4.97
CA MET A 41 24.15 9.37 3.63
C MET A 41 23.93 10.87 3.58
N ASP A 42 24.48 11.48 2.54
CA ASP A 42 24.19 12.87 2.21
C ASP A 42 22.67 13.07 1.95
N PRO A 43 22.05 14.14 2.48
CA PRO A 43 20.62 14.40 2.29
C PRO A 43 20.19 14.50 0.82
N MET A 44 21.05 15.01 -0.06
CA MET A 44 20.76 15.07 -1.49
C MET A 44 20.78 13.68 -2.12
N ALA A 45 21.64 12.77 -1.65
CA ALA A 45 21.62 11.37 -2.08
C ALA A 45 20.33 10.67 -1.63
N MET A 46 19.88 10.90 -0.39
CA MET A 46 18.59 10.39 0.09
C MET A 46 17.41 10.92 -0.72
N GLN A 47 17.43 12.20 -1.09
CA GLN A 47 16.37 12.81 -1.90
C GLN A 47 16.32 12.23 -3.31
N ARG A 48 17.47 11.92 -3.93
CA ARG A 48 17.53 11.23 -5.22
C ARG A 48 16.96 9.82 -5.17
N LEU A 49 17.28 9.07 -4.11
CA LEU A 49 16.71 7.73 -3.89
C LEU A 49 15.19 7.78 -3.73
N LYS A 50 14.69 8.77 -2.99
CA LYS A 50 13.24 9.01 -2.87
C LYS A 50 12.60 9.30 -4.23
N GLN A 51 13.19 10.22 -5.00
CA GLN A 51 12.67 10.57 -6.32
C GLN A 51 12.65 9.37 -7.27
N ALA A 52 13.71 8.55 -7.28
CA ALA A 52 13.77 7.34 -8.11
C ALA A 52 12.68 6.31 -7.73
N CYS A 53 12.38 6.17 -6.44
CA CYS A 53 11.24 5.37 -5.98
C CYS A 53 9.91 5.92 -6.49
N ASP A 54 9.66 7.22 -6.31
CA ASP A 54 8.42 7.88 -6.73
C ASP A 54 8.20 7.77 -8.26
N GLU A 55 9.25 7.98 -9.05
CA GLU A 55 9.23 7.82 -10.51
C GLU A 55 9.00 6.36 -10.94
N SER A 56 9.62 5.40 -10.25
CA SER A 56 9.44 3.98 -10.57
C SER A 56 8.03 3.47 -10.27
N GLU A 57 7.37 3.98 -9.23
CA GLU A 57 5.97 3.64 -8.91
C GLU A 57 4.99 4.24 -9.93
N GLN A 58 5.30 5.42 -10.49
CA GLN A 58 4.48 6.03 -11.54
C GLN A 58 4.57 5.28 -12.88
N GLN A 59 5.64 4.51 -13.10
CA GLN A 59 5.87 3.73 -14.32
C GLN A 59 5.46 2.25 -14.19
N LYS A 60 4.90 1.84 -13.06
CA LYS A 60 4.50 0.45 -12.75
C LYS A 60 3.05 0.17 -13.14
#